data_AF-A0A3D1TM37-F1
#
_entry.id   AF-A0A3D1TM37-F1
#
_cell.length_a   1.000
_cell.length_b   1.000
_cell.length_c   1.000
_cell.angle_alpha   90.00
_cell.angle_beta   90.00
_cell.angle_gamma   90.00
#
_symmetry.space_group_name_H-M   'P 1'
#
loop_
_entity.id
_entity.type
_entity.pdbx_description
1 polymer ?
#
loop_
_entity_poly.entity_id
_entity_poly.type
_entity_poly.pdbx_seq_one_letter_code
_entity_poly.pdbx_strand_id
1 'polypeptide(L)'
;MNTAEQTLVSYLAGIKPRKIGFVEFGTDTEGCCCDIVLDARYNLFTSECIFDDCSDSQAKLLLDAFLANGLSVGWAVSEQLSKLLSKRGRLVSQTMDQLLESTDWSCCYAEQLLLSYLAVRDDGATCATRLLDIVREDFRDGLFLACFRLKSEHLDRKLMEKFTEWGAADWCPTATGELYALEQFIAKWLRLYPYADLQGVIRLYFEHRAE
;
A
#
# COMPACT_ATOMS: atom_id res chain seq x y z
N MET A 1 11.31 -19.53 13.88
CA MET A 1 11.71 -18.27 13.23
C MET A 1 12.57 -18.60 12.02
N ASN A 2 12.06 -18.35 10.80
CA ASN A 2 12.78 -18.58 9.55
C ASN A 2 13.85 -17.49 9.30
N THR A 3 14.70 -17.65 8.29
CA THR A 3 15.79 -16.71 7.98
C THR A 3 15.30 -15.30 7.66
N ALA A 4 14.14 -15.16 7.01
CA ALA A 4 13.55 -13.86 6.69
C ALA A 4 13.03 -13.15 7.94
N GLU A 5 12.37 -13.87 8.84
CA GLU A 5 11.94 -13.34 10.15
C GLU A 5 13.13 -12.91 11.01
N GLN A 6 14.20 -13.72 11.08
CA GLN A 6 15.43 -13.34 11.79
C GLN A 6 16.07 -12.07 11.21
N THR A 7 16.06 -11.94 9.88
CA THR A 7 16.55 -10.75 9.18
C THR A 7 15.67 -9.54 9.49
N LEU A 8 14.35 -9.71 9.47
CA LEU A 8 13.38 -8.67 9.81
C LEU A 8 13.58 -8.19 11.25
N VAL A 9 13.60 -9.10 12.22
CA VAL A 9 13.83 -8.80 13.65
C VAL A 9 15.16 -8.06 13.83
N SER A 10 16.23 -8.55 13.21
CA SER A 10 17.55 -7.93 13.30
C SER A 10 17.56 -6.52 12.70
N TYR A 11 16.88 -6.34 11.55
CA TYR A 11 16.75 -5.04 10.90
C TYR A 11 15.95 -4.07 11.78
N LEU A 12 14.78 -4.48 12.27
CA LEU A 12 13.92 -3.68 13.13
C LEU A 12 14.61 -3.26 14.43
N ALA A 13 15.35 -4.18 15.07
CA ALA A 13 16.15 -3.89 16.27
C ALA A 13 17.28 -2.87 16.03
N GLY A 14 17.78 -2.77 14.79
CA GLY A 14 18.82 -1.83 14.39
C GLY A 14 18.31 -0.45 13.97
N ILE A 15 17.00 -0.28 13.77
CA ILE A 15 16.41 1.01 13.37
C ILE A 15 16.42 1.97 14.57
N LYS A 16 16.79 3.24 14.32
CA LYS A 16 16.82 4.26 15.36
C LYS A 16 15.43 4.41 16.00
N PRO A 17 15.32 4.55 17.34
CA PRO A 17 14.04 4.79 18.04
C PRO A 17 13.26 6.03 17.58
N ARG A 18 13.89 6.93 16.81
CA ARG A 18 13.19 8.08 16.19
C ARG A 18 12.38 7.70 14.95
N LYS A 19 12.66 6.53 14.34
CA LYS A 19 11.92 6.01 13.18
C LYS A 19 10.81 5.01 13.57
N ILE A 20 10.89 4.40 14.74
CA ILE A 20 9.89 3.45 15.24
C ILE A 20 9.56 3.87 16.66
N GLY A 21 8.29 4.21 16.93
CA GLY A 21 7.85 4.66 18.25
C GLY A 21 8.06 3.57 19.30
N PHE A 22 7.70 2.33 18.96
CA PHE A 22 7.91 1.16 19.79
C PHE A 22 7.86 -0.14 18.94
N VAL A 23 8.64 -1.15 19.32
CA VAL A 23 8.61 -2.50 18.71
C VAL A 23 8.14 -3.47 19.76
N GLU A 24 7.06 -4.20 19.47
CA GLU A 24 6.49 -5.18 20.40
C GLU A 24 6.52 -6.56 19.74
N PHE A 25 7.27 -7.48 20.33
CA PHE A 25 7.27 -8.86 19.89
C PHE A 25 6.17 -9.59 20.66
N GLY A 26 5.03 -9.77 20.03
CA GLY A 26 3.90 -10.49 20.59
C GLY A 26 4.00 -11.99 20.33
N THR A 27 3.52 -12.79 21.28
CA THR A 27 3.08 -14.16 20.99
C THR A 27 1.56 -14.11 20.91
N ASP A 28 1.00 -14.18 19.72
CA ASP A 28 -0.41 -14.53 19.61
C ASP A 28 -0.57 -16.04 19.79
N THR A 29 -1.81 -16.51 19.86
CA THR A 29 -2.14 -17.93 20.02
C THR A 29 -1.69 -18.81 18.85
N GLU A 30 -1.12 -18.24 17.78
CA GLU A 30 -0.68 -18.94 16.56
C GLU A 30 0.83 -18.85 16.28
N GLY A 31 1.59 -18.00 16.99
CA GLY A 31 3.05 -17.95 16.90
C GLY A 31 3.66 -16.64 17.44
N CYS A 32 4.97 -16.46 17.24
CA CYS A 32 5.56 -15.13 17.42
C CYS A 32 5.16 -14.25 16.23
N CYS A 33 4.41 -13.18 16.47
CA CYS A 33 4.13 -12.13 15.50
C CYS A 33 5.05 -10.93 15.78
N CYS A 34 5.75 -10.44 14.75
CA CYS A 34 6.47 -9.18 14.85
C CYS A 34 5.51 -8.03 14.57
N ASP A 35 5.15 -7.27 15.61
CA ASP A 35 4.38 -6.04 15.45
C ASP A 35 5.24 -4.82 15.78
N ILE A 36 4.93 -3.70 15.14
CA ILE A 36 5.58 -2.43 15.42
C ILE A 36 4.53 -1.34 15.51
N VAL A 37 4.66 -0.51 16.53
CA VAL A 37 3.91 0.74 16.61
C VAL A 37 4.76 1.81 15.94
N LEU A 38 4.38 2.13 14.71
CA LEU A 38 4.95 3.25 13.98
C LEU A 38 4.33 4.56 14.45
N ASP A 39 5.14 5.60 14.49
CA ASP A 39 4.64 6.96 14.64
C ASP A 39 3.75 7.30 13.43
N ALA A 40 2.66 8.06 13.64
CA ALA A 40 1.71 8.47 12.59
C ALA A 40 2.38 9.16 11.37
N ARG A 41 3.59 9.69 11.55
CA ARG A 41 4.43 10.22 10.46
C ARG A 41 4.88 9.15 9.45
N TYR A 42 4.72 7.85 9.73
CA TYR A 42 5.10 6.73 8.87
C TYR A 42 3.94 6.13 8.05
N ASN A 43 3.02 6.98 7.58
CA ASN A 43 1.87 6.56 6.77
C ASN A 43 2.23 5.87 5.43
N LEU A 44 1.25 5.18 4.84
CA LEU A 44 1.41 4.40 3.60
C LEU A 44 1.94 5.22 2.40
N PHE A 45 1.51 6.48 2.25
CA PHE A 45 1.66 7.24 1.00
C PHE A 45 2.87 8.17 0.95
N THR A 46 3.08 8.99 1.98
CA THR A 46 3.98 10.16 1.93
C THR A 46 5.24 10.00 2.77
N SER A 47 5.30 9.00 3.65
CA SER A 47 6.42 8.83 4.56
C SER A 47 7.56 7.99 3.99
N GLU A 48 8.77 8.17 4.53
CA GLU A 48 9.92 7.31 4.26
C GLU A 48 9.60 5.85 4.61
N CYS A 49 10.09 4.90 3.82
CA CYS A 49 9.95 3.48 4.15
C CYS A 49 11.01 3.13 5.18
N ILE A 50 10.64 2.41 6.24
CA ILE A 50 11.62 2.01 7.26
C ILE A 50 12.72 1.10 6.69
N PHE A 51 12.45 0.46 5.55
CA PHE A 51 13.38 -0.38 4.79
C PHE A 51 14.20 0.39 3.73
N ASP A 52 14.14 1.72 3.67
CA ASP A 52 14.87 2.48 2.63
C ASP A 52 16.39 2.29 2.70
N ASP A 53 16.93 1.99 3.89
CA ASP A 53 18.37 1.80 4.12
C ASP A 53 18.84 0.33 3.95
N CYS A 54 17.95 -0.60 3.60
CA CYS A 54 18.31 -2.01 3.43
C CYS A 54 19.08 -2.27 2.12
N SER A 55 19.99 -3.25 2.14
CA SER A 55 20.67 -3.72 0.92
C SER A 55 19.72 -4.46 -0.02
N ASP A 56 20.05 -4.58 -1.31
CA ASP A 56 19.26 -5.32 -2.31
C ASP A 56 19.00 -6.77 -1.91
N SER A 57 20.00 -7.44 -1.32
CA SER A 57 19.86 -8.82 -0.86
C SER A 57 18.88 -8.93 0.30
N GLN A 58 18.93 -8.00 1.27
CA GLN A 58 17.96 -7.94 2.37
C GLN A 58 16.57 -7.59 1.87
N ALA A 59 16.44 -6.59 0.99
CA ALA A 59 15.18 -6.20 0.38
C ALA A 59 14.53 -7.39 -0.34
N LYS A 60 15.30 -8.08 -1.18
CA LYS A 60 14.83 -9.25 -1.90
C LYS A 60 14.36 -10.36 -0.95
N LEU A 61 15.15 -10.68 0.08
CA LEU A 61 14.79 -11.70 1.05
C LEU A 61 13.46 -11.38 1.77
N LEU A 62 13.29 -10.13 2.21
CA LEU A 62 12.07 -9.68 2.88
C LEU A 62 10.87 -9.70 1.93
N LEU A 63 11.05 -9.25 0.69
CA LEU A 63 9.98 -9.26 -0.31
C LEU A 63 9.59 -10.69 -0.70
N ASP A 64 10.54 -11.58 -0.99
CA ASP A 64 10.23 -12.98 -1.31
C ASP A 64 9.44 -13.65 -0.17
N ALA A 65 9.81 -13.38 1.09
CA ALA A 65 9.08 -13.90 2.25
C ALA A 65 7.69 -13.26 2.40
N PHE A 66 7.55 -11.96 2.12
CA PHE A 66 6.25 -11.28 2.11
C PHE A 66 5.31 -11.87 1.05
N LEU A 67 5.80 -12.13 -0.17
CA LEU A 67 5.02 -12.74 -1.24
C LEU A 67 4.59 -14.18 -0.94
N ALA A 68 5.43 -14.93 -0.23
CA ALA A 68 5.15 -16.31 0.13
C ALA A 68 4.23 -16.46 1.36
N ASN A 69 3.69 -15.36 1.91
CA ASN A 69 3.02 -15.33 3.22
C ASN A 69 3.87 -15.97 4.34
N GLY A 70 5.20 -15.86 4.21
CA GLY A 70 6.17 -16.49 5.09
C GLY A 70 6.59 -15.63 6.28
N LEU A 71 5.92 -14.50 6.51
CA LEU A 71 6.18 -13.57 7.60
C LEU A 71 4.93 -13.40 8.46
N SER A 72 5.02 -13.73 9.76
CA SER A 72 3.99 -13.37 10.74
C SER A 72 4.24 -11.95 11.25
N VAL A 73 3.55 -10.96 10.67
CA VAL A 73 3.77 -9.54 10.96
C VAL A 73 2.46 -8.76 11.05
N GLY A 74 2.46 -7.73 11.89
CA GLY A 74 1.34 -6.80 12.04
C GLY A 74 1.13 -5.89 10.82
N TRP A 75 -0.04 -5.26 10.75
CA TRP A 75 -0.44 -4.39 9.63
C TRP A 75 0.59 -3.30 9.31
N ALA A 76 1.13 -2.64 10.34
CA ALA A 76 2.13 -1.57 10.16
C ALA A 76 3.39 -2.06 9.44
N VAL A 77 3.86 -3.28 9.74
CA VAL A 77 5.00 -3.88 9.02
C VAL A 77 4.60 -4.21 7.58
N SER A 78 3.41 -4.79 7.37
CA SER A 78 2.88 -5.10 6.05
C SER A 78 2.77 -3.86 5.15
N GLU A 79 2.34 -2.72 5.68
CA GLU A 79 2.35 -1.44 4.97
C GLU A 79 3.78 -1.02 4.57
N GLN A 80 4.77 -1.20 5.45
CA GLN A 80 6.15 -0.89 5.12
C GLN A 80 6.73 -1.85 4.08
N LEU A 81 6.37 -3.14 4.11
CA LEU A 81 6.73 -4.11 3.08
C LEU A 81 6.07 -3.77 1.73
N SER A 82 4.83 -3.31 1.74
CA SER A 82 4.13 -2.75 0.57
C SER A 82 4.86 -1.52 0.01
N LYS A 83 5.32 -0.62 0.89
CA LYS A 83 6.15 0.53 0.49
C LYS A 83 7.49 0.12 -0.10
N LEU A 84 8.12 -0.92 0.43
CA LEU A 84 9.35 -1.50 -0.11
C LEU A 84 9.09 -2.12 -1.49
N LEU A 85 8.01 -2.89 -1.64
CA LEU A 85 7.60 -3.53 -2.89
C LEU A 85 7.36 -2.50 -4.01
N SER A 86 6.66 -1.41 -3.69
CA SER A 86 6.44 -0.29 -4.61
C SER A 86 7.67 0.59 -4.90
N LYS A 87 8.83 0.35 -4.27
CA LYS A 87 10.11 0.99 -4.63
C LYS A 87 11.06 0.03 -5.33
N ARG A 88 11.07 -1.23 -4.89
CA ARG A 88 12.12 -2.21 -5.19
C ARG A 88 11.59 -3.55 -5.69
N GLY A 89 10.30 -3.60 -6.04
CA GLY A 89 9.65 -4.83 -6.47
C GLY A 89 10.21 -5.46 -7.75
N ARG A 90 11.04 -4.74 -8.51
CA ARG A 90 11.84 -5.32 -9.61
C ARG A 90 12.76 -6.46 -9.15
N LEU A 91 13.14 -6.51 -7.87
CA LEU A 91 13.92 -7.61 -7.28
C LEU A 91 13.14 -8.95 -7.22
N VAL A 92 11.80 -8.88 -7.33
CA VAL A 92 10.87 -10.01 -7.22
C VAL A 92 9.86 -10.03 -8.38
N SER A 93 10.18 -9.38 -9.50
CA SER A 93 9.25 -9.20 -10.62
C SER A 93 8.74 -10.52 -11.18
N GLN A 94 9.60 -11.53 -11.31
CA GLN A 94 9.21 -12.84 -11.82
C GLN A 94 8.06 -13.46 -11.00
N THR A 95 8.14 -13.42 -9.68
CA THR A 95 7.10 -13.94 -8.79
C THR A 95 5.84 -13.07 -8.84
N MET A 96 6.02 -11.75 -8.79
CA MET A 96 4.89 -10.81 -8.79
C MET A 96 4.11 -10.81 -10.10
N ASP A 97 4.80 -10.90 -11.23
CA ASP A 97 4.18 -10.94 -12.56
C ASP A 97 3.31 -12.21 -12.68
N GLN A 98 3.81 -13.35 -12.18
CA GLN A 98 3.04 -14.58 -12.12
C GLN A 98 1.79 -14.45 -11.23
N LEU A 99 1.93 -13.89 -10.02
CA LEU A 99 0.80 -13.66 -9.11
C LEU A 99 -0.26 -12.73 -9.74
N LEU A 100 0.17 -11.64 -10.38
CA LEU A 100 -0.74 -10.71 -11.05
C LEU A 100 -1.59 -11.39 -12.14
N GLU A 101 -1.02 -12.35 -12.85
CA GLU A 101 -1.70 -13.10 -13.90
C GLU A 101 -2.60 -14.22 -13.35
N SER A 102 -2.19 -14.89 -12.26
CA SER A 102 -2.90 -16.06 -11.72
C SER A 102 -3.97 -15.73 -10.68
N THR A 103 -3.86 -14.60 -9.99
CA THR A 103 -4.77 -14.25 -8.89
C THR A 103 -6.07 -13.63 -9.41
N ASP A 104 -7.21 -14.11 -8.89
CA ASP A 104 -8.49 -13.42 -9.05
C ASP A 104 -8.61 -12.27 -8.04
N TRP A 105 -8.23 -11.08 -8.49
CA TRP A 105 -8.21 -9.85 -7.69
C TRP A 105 -9.60 -9.34 -7.28
N SER A 106 -10.69 -9.94 -7.78
CA SER A 106 -12.05 -9.58 -7.34
C SER A 106 -12.42 -10.18 -5.98
N CYS A 107 -11.70 -11.22 -5.52
CA CYS A 107 -12.03 -11.98 -4.33
C CYS A 107 -10.84 -12.21 -3.37
N CYS A 108 -9.67 -11.59 -3.63
CA CYS A 108 -8.44 -11.85 -2.87
C CYS A 108 -8.20 -10.82 -1.76
N TYR A 109 -8.53 -11.22 -0.51
CA TYR A 109 -8.43 -10.39 0.69
C TYR A 109 -6.99 -10.25 1.21
N ALA A 110 -6.18 -11.31 1.10
CA ALA A 110 -4.86 -11.39 1.73
C ALA A 110 -3.74 -10.69 0.95
N GLU A 111 -3.92 -10.49 -0.35
CA GLU A 111 -2.84 -10.05 -1.25
C GLU A 111 -2.96 -8.58 -1.67
N GLN A 112 -3.89 -7.81 -1.10
CA GLN A 112 -4.19 -6.46 -1.55
C GLN A 112 -2.97 -5.51 -1.55
N LEU A 113 -2.08 -5.65 -0.56
CA LEU A 113 -0.86 -4.84 -0.46
C LEU A 113 0.18 -5.18 -1.53
N LEU A 114 0.09 -6.35 -2.16
CA LEU A 114 1.01 -6.78 -3.21
C LEU A 114 0.81 -5.97 -4.50
N LEU A 115 -0.38 -5.40 -4.72
CA LEU A 115 -0.67 -4.52 -5.86
C LEU A 115 0.19 -3.25 -5.89
N SER A 116 0.85 -2.90 -4.77
CA SER A 116 1.82 -1.81 -4.70
C SER A 116 3.01 -2.00 -5.67
N TYR A 117 3.31 -3.26 -6.04
CA TYR A 117 4.29 -3.60 -7.07
C TYR A 117 4.08 -2.86 -8.40
N LEU A 118 2.83 -2.55 -8.77
CA LEU A 118 2.51 -1.83 -10.01
C LEU A 118 3.21 -0.47 -10.12
N ALA A 119 3.65 0.12 -9.00
CA ALA A 119 4.42 1.36 -8.99
C ALA A 119 5.77 1.28 -9.74
N VAL A 120 6.35 0.08 -9.87
CA VAL A 120 7.69 -0.10 -10.46
C VAL A 120 7.68 -0.86 -11.78
N ARG A 121 6.52 -1.37 -12.20
CA ARG A 121 6.33 -2.12 -13.44
C ARG A 121 6.14 -1.18 -14.63
N ASP A 122 6.66 -1.54 -15.80
CA ASP A 122 6.71 -0.63 -16.96
C ASP A 122 5.32 -0.26 -17.52
N ASP A 123 4.37 -1.20 -17.52
CA ASP A 123 2.95 -1.01 -17.88
C ASP A 123 2.06 -0.79 -16.64
N GLY A 124 2.65 -0.46 -15.49
CA GLY A 124 1.98 -0.41 -14.20
C GLY A 124 0.75 0.49 -14.16
N ALA A 125 0.78 1.64 -14.83
CA ALA A 125 -0.36 2.54 -14.93
C ALA A 125 -1.54 1.95 -15.72
N THR A 126 -1.25 1.21 -16.80
CA THR A 126 -2.27 0.51 -17.58
C THR A 126 -2.90 -0.61 -16.76
N CYS A 127 -2.09 -1.40 -16.05
CA CYS A 127 -2.58 -2.44 -15.16
C CYS A 127 -3.41 -1.88 -14.00
N ALA A 128 -2.95 -0.80 -13.36
CA ALA A 128 -3.67 -0.14 -12.26
C ALA A 128 -5.02 0.40 -12.73
N THR A 129 -5.06 1.05 -13.91
CA THR A 129 -6.31 1.55 -14.51
C THR A 129 -7.35 0.44 -14.65
N ARG A 130 -6.96 -0.74 -15.15
CA ARG A 130 -7.83 -1.92 -15.26
C ARG A 130 -8.27 -2.44 -13.89
N LEU A 131 -7.35 -2.51 -12.93
CA LEU A 131 -7.64 -3.07 -11.61
C LEU A 131 -8.55 -2.19 -10.76
N LEU A 132 -8.61 -0.88 -11.01
CA LEU A 132 -9.61 0.00 -10.38
C LEU A 132 -11.06 -0.38 -10.70
N ASP A 133 -11.30 -1.09 -11.81
CA ASP A 133 -12.63 -1.61 -12.17
C ASP A 133 -12.92 -2.99 -11.55
N ILE A 134 -11.92 -3.69 -10.99
CA ILE A 134 -12.00 -5.09 -10.57
C ILE A 134 -11.89 -5.25 -9.06
N VAL A 135 -10.93 -4.54 -8.46
CA VAL A 135 -10.61 -4.68 -7.04
C VAL A 135 -11.72 -4.04 -6.21
N ARG A 136 -12.29 -4.84 -5.30
CA ARG A 136 -13.40 -4.43 -4.45
C ARG A 136 -12.94 -3.43 -3.39
N GLU A 137 -13.91 -2.71 -2.84
CA GLU A 137 -13.72 -1.88 -1.64
C GLU A 137 -13.04 -2.69 -0.54
N ASP A 138 -12.22 -2.03 0.27
CA ASP A 138 -11.43 -2.62 1.38
C ASP A 138 -10.19 -3.42 0.95
N PHE A 139 -9.96 -3.62 -0.36
CA PHE A 139 -8.82 -4.37 -0.90
C PHE A 139 -7.91 -3.55 -1.82
N ARG A 140 -7.94 -2.22 -1.68
CA ARG A 140 -7.27 -1.30 -2.62
C ARG A 140 -6.01 -0.66 -2.07
N ASP A 141 -5.57 -0.93 -0.84
CA ASP A 141 -4.44 -0.20 -0.23
C ASP A 141 -3.16 -0.25 -1.06
N GLY A 142 -2.77 -1.45 -1.51
CA GLY A 142 -1.61 -1.61 -2.39
C GLY A 142 -1.81 -0.95 -3.75
N LEU A 143 -3.02 -1.04 -4.31
CA LEU A 143 -3.36 -0.42 -5.59
C LEU A 143 -3.32 1.12 -5.50
N PHE A 144 -3.86 1.69 -4.44
CA PHE A 144 -3.80 3.13 -4.16
C PHE A 144 -2.37 3.58 -3.96
N LEU A 145 -1.55 2.83 -3.22
CA LEU A 145 -0.13 3.16 -3.11
C LEU A 145 0.58 3.17 -4.48
N ALA A 146 0.25 2.21 -5.36
CA ALA A 146 0.76 2.22 -6.72
C ALA A 146 0.31 3.45 -7.52
N CYS A 147 -1.00 3.73 -7.55
CA CYS A 147 -1.57 4.91 -8.22
C CYS A 147 -0.96 6.21 -7.70
N PHE A 148 -0.71 6.30 -6.39
CA PHE A 148 -0.12 7.49 -5.78
C PHE A 148 1.30 7.76 -6.31
N ARG A 149 2.09 6.72 -6.54
CA ARG A 149 3.48 6.82 -7.01
C ARG A 149 3.63 6.92 -8.51
N LEU A 150 2.71 6.33 -9.27
CA LEU A 150 2.69 6.41 -10.72
C LEU A 150 2.43 7.85 -11.17
N LYS A 151 3.21 8.29 -12.15
CA LYS A 151 3.07 9.62 -12.78
C LYS A 151 2.30 9.46 -14.09
N SER A 152 0.98 9.37 -13.99
CA SER A 152 0.10 9.21 -15.14
C SER A 152 -1.16 10.05 -14.96
N GLU A 153 -1.32 11.08 -15.78
CA GLU A 153 -2.53 11.92 -15.76
C GLU A 153 -3.77 11.09 -16.09
N HIS A 154 -3.67 10.16 -17.05
CA HIS A 154 -4.80 9.28 -17.40
C HIS A 154 -5.26 8.45 -16.19
N LEU A 155 -4.31 7.89 -15.43
CA LEU A 155 -4.61 7.13 -14.22
C LEU A 155 -5.21 8.03 -13.12
N ASP A 156 -4.66 9.23 -12.93
CA ASP A 156 -5.20 10.21 -11.99
C ASP A 156 -6.67 10.55 -12.32
N ARG A 157 -6.98 10.82 -13.60
CA ARG A 157 -8.35 11.12 -14.06
C ARG A 157 -9.29 9.94 -13.83
N LYS A 158 -8.89 8.73 -14.21
CA LYS A 158 -9.67 7.50 -13.94
C LYS A 158 -9.93 7.32 -12.45
N LEU A 159 -8.94 7.59 -11.60
CA LEU A 159 -9.10 7.45 -10.16
C LEU A 159 -10.05 8.51 -9.58
N MET A 160 -10.03 9.76 -10.09
CA MET A 160 -11.02 10.79 -9.71
C MET A 160 -12.45 10.37 -10.09
N GLU A 161 -12.63 9.84 -11.31
CA GLU A 161 -13.90 9.28 -11.77
C GLU A 161 -14.36 8.14 -10.85
N LYS A 162 -13.43 7.25 -10.47
CA LYS A 162 -13.74 6.10 -9.62
C LYS A 162 -14.15 6.46 -8.21
N PHE A 163 -13.48 7.41 -7.57
CA PHE A 163 -13.95 7.91 -6.27
C PHE A 163 -15.37 8.47 -6.36
N THR A 164 -15.69 9.21 -7.43
CA THR A 164 -17.04 9.76 -7.65
C THR A 164 -18.07 8.65 -7.90
N GLU A 165 -17.71 7.63 -8.68
CA GLU A 165 -18.55 6.45 -8.96
C GLU A 165 -18.83 5.65 -7.70
N TRP A 166 -17.80 5.36 -6.89
CA TRP A 166 -17.94 4.65 -5.62
C TRP A 166 -18.79 5.44 -4.65
N GLY A 167 -18.53 6.74 -4.48
CA GLY A 167 -19.33 7.62 -3.61
C GLY A 167 -20.83 7.64 -3.93
N ALA A 168 -21.23 7.36 -5.17
CA ALA A 168 -22.64 7.25 -5.56
C ALA A 168 -23.28 5.89 -5.22
N ALA A 169 -22.49 4.89 -4.80
CA ALA A 169 -22.91 3.50 -4.62
C ALA A 169 -22.55 2.99 -3.21
N ASP A 170 -23.33 3.38 -2.19
CA ASP A 170 -23.24 2.94 -0.78
C ASP A 170 -21.80 2.75 -0.25
N TRP A 171 -20.88 3.61 -0.67
CA TRP A 171 -19.48 3.56 -0.27
C TRP A 171 -19.34 3.97 1.20
N CYS A 172 -18.59 3.19 1.98
CA CYS A 172 -18.37 3.44 3.40
C CYS A 172 -16.88 3.74 3.67
N PRO A 173 -16.36 4.88 3.16
CA PRO A 173 -14.92 5.15 3.13
C PRO A 173 -14.27 5.31 4.50
N THR A 174 -15.06 5.65 5.52
CA THR A 174 -14.58 5.78 6.90
C THR A 174 -14.31 4.42 7.53
N ALA A 175 -15.09 3.39 7.20
CA ALA A 175 -14.91 2.04 7.73
C ALA A 175 -13.75 1.31 7.06
N THR A 176 -13.53 1.56 5.76
CA THR A 176 -12.53 0.88 4.93
C THR A 176 -11.19 1.59 4.87
N GLY A 177 -11.07 2.77 5.51
CA GLY A 177 -9.86 3.60 5.46
C GLY A 177 -9.63 4.31 4.12
N GLU A 178 -10.47 4.08 3.11
CA GLU A 178 -10.33 4.70 1.79
C GLU A 178 -10.51 6.23 1.83
N LEU A 179 -11.17 6.78 2.86
CA LEU A 179 -11.25 8.24 3.07
C LEU A 179 -9.86 8.86 3.26
N TYR A 180 -8.96 8.16 3.96
CA TYR A 180 -7.59 8.60 4.15
C TYR A 180 -6.82 8.59 2.83
N ALA A 181 -7.00 7.55 2.00
CA ALA A 181 -6.42 7.49 0.67
C ALA A 181 -6.88 8.67 -0.20
N LEU A 182 -8.19 8.96 -0.21
CA LEU A 182 -8.77 10.10 -0.93
C LEU A 182 -8.14 11.43 -0.48
N GLU A 183 -7.97 11.65 0.82
CA GLU A 183 -7.27 12.83 1.36
C GLU A 183 -5.86 12.98 0.78
N GLN A 184 -5.09 11.88 0.76
CA GLN A 184 -3.72 11.90 0.22
C GLN A 184 -3.73 12.23 -1.28
N PHE A 185 -4.65 11.65 -2.05
CA PHE A 185 -4.78 11.96 -3.49
C PHE A 185 -5.17 13.41 -3.73
N ILE A 186 -6.13 13.97 -2.99
CA ILE A 186 -6.49 15.38 -3.09
C ILE A 186 -5.28 16.28 -2.80
N ALA A 187 -4.51 15.98 -1.75
CA ALA A 187 -3.30 16.73 -1.42
C ALA A 187 -2.23 16.67 -2.54
N LYS A 188 -2.09 15.52 -3.20
CA LYS A 188 -1.23 15.34 -4.39
C LYS A 188 -1.77 16.17 -5.57
N TRP A 189 -3.05 16.03 -5.89
CA TRP A 189 -3.68 16.60 -7.08
C TRP A 189 -3.84 18.11 -7.03
N LEU A 190 -4.03 18.72 -5.86
CA LEU A 190 -4.07 20.18 -5.70
C LEU A 190 -2.79 20.89 -6.19
N ARG A 191 -1.68 20.16 -6.29
CA ARG A 191 -0.40 20.67 -6.82
C ARG A 191 -0.24 20.47 -8.32
N LEU A 192 -1.12 19.67 -8.95
CA LEU A 192 -0.98 19.19 -10.32
C LEU A 192 -2.11 19.69 -11.23
N TYR A 193 -3.32 19.83 -10.71
CA TYR A 193 -4.53 20.13 -11.47
C TYR A 193 -5.25 21.35 -10.90
N PRO A 194 -6.00 22.10 -11.73
CA PRO A 194 -6.80 23.22 -11.26
C PRO A 194 -7.95 22.73 -10.37
N TYR A 195 -8.38 23.54 -9.40
CA TYR A 195 -9.47 23.20 -8.48
C TYR A 195 -10.76 22.77 -9.19
N ALA A 196 -11.08 23.37 -10.35
CA ALA A 196 -12.27 23.04 -11.12
C ALA A 196 -12.36 21.54 -11.48
N ASP A 197 -11.21 20.92 -11.73
CA ASP A 197 -11.10 19.50 -12.08
C ASP A 197 -11.25 18.59 -10.86
N LEU A 198 -10.97 19.13 -9.65
CA LEU A 198 -10.94 18.38 -8.39
C LEU A 198 -12.21 18.58 -7.57
N GLN A 199 -13.12 19.46 -8.00
CA GLN A 199 -14.26 19.87 -7.20
C GLN A 199 -15.13 18.69 -6.76
N GLY A 200 -15.35 17.71 -7.65
CA GLY A 200 -16.15 16.51 -7.35
C GLY A 200 -15.57 15.70 -6.20
N VAL A 201 -14.30 15.30 -6.32
CA VAL A 201 -13.62 14.48 -5.29
C VAL A 201 -13.40 15.24 -3.98
N ILE A 202 -13.21 16.55 -4.02
CA ILE A 202 -13.09 17.38 -2.81
C ILE A 202 -14.43 17.47 -2.07
N ARG A 203 -15.54 17.65 -2.79
CA ARG A 203 -16.88 17.65 -2.18
C ARG A 203 -17.17 16.31 -1.53
N LEU A 204 -16.94 15.22 -2.27
CA LEU A 204 -17.11 13.86 -1.78
C LEU A 204 -16.32 13.62 -0.47
N TYR A 205 -15.06 14.05 -0.41
CA TYR A 205 -14.25 13.94 0.81
C TYR A 205 -14.90 14.64 2.02
N PHE A 206 -15.41 15.86 1.83
CA PHE A 206 -16.02 16.63 2.93
C PHE A 206 -17.41 16.11 3.33
N GLU A 207 -18.15 15.50 2.39
CA GLU A 207 -19.44 14.84 2.68
C GLU A 207 -19.23 13.69 3.68
N HIS A 208 -18.24 12.83 3.45
CA HIS A 208 -17.95 11.70 4.34
C HIS A 208 -17.14 12.06 5.59
N ARG A 209 -16.36 13.14 5.58
CA ARG A 209 -15.61 13.59 6.77
C ARG A 209 -16.52 14.18 7.85
N ALA A 210 -17.71 14.64 7.48
CA ALA A 210 -18.66 15.24 8.41
C ALA A 210 -19.51 14.22 9.19
N GLU A 211 -19.42 12.93 8.81
CA GLU A 211 -20.07 11.78 9.44
C GLU A 211 -19.27 11.25 10.64
#